data_AF-R7UY53-F1
#
_entry.id   AF-R7UY53-F1
#
_cell.length_a   1.000
_cell.length_b   1.000
_cell.length_c   1.000
_cell.angle_alpha   90.00
_cell.angle_beta   90.00
_cell.angle_gamma   90.00
#
_symmetry.space_group_name_H-M   'P 1'
#
loop_
_entity.id
_entity.type
_entity.pdbx_description
1 polymer ?
#
loop_
_entity_poly.entity_id
_entity_poly.type
_entity_poly.pdbx_seq_one_letter_code
_entity_poly.pdbx_strand_id
1 'polypeptide(L)'
;MPYPSSPRVAEQFLHSIMVHGSLGSSIIPPMMAPKVKEVVKVKDILTQLFYFYKHSPVRTAGLTAIKDLLNLPQLKIVKAVDVRWLSHDKAVSTIRKTYAAIIMSLEREATERNDVTAHGLATYMKKAQFIFTLAMLHDLLPLLTLLSKSFQRTAVNLADIHYQVTKTLDALRRLEGGMGSNMADLTNHLASLTLDGINHKASEEEIPAFIKKIHDPFLASVMENLEERFQDMGFLKNFGIFDPCLIQVDGQTFLDEEQQAQLKTISETFPGISHSACHAEWLIFREVLLDLQEKGEQYVVALRRAAEGTTLPNLRRIAHIAMVLPVSTADCERGFSAMKRIKTEQRNRLIDTTLNNLMMITLEGPSCQDMEAHLQEVADKWSKVKNRRIKF
;
A
#
# COMPACT_ATOMS: atom_id res chain seq x y z
N MET A 1 -24.71 -42.70 6.59
CA MET A 1 -24.90 -41.67 5.54
C MET A 1 -23.65 -40.79 5.53
N PRO A 2 -22.92 -40.68 4.42
CA PRO A 2 -21.72 -39.86 4.37
C PRO A 2 -22.10 -38.39 4.26
N TYR A 3 -21.44 -37.55 5.08
CA TYR A 3 -21.57 -36.09 5.07
C TYR A 3 -21.20 -35.52 3.68
N PRO A 4 -21.94 -34.54 3.15
CA PRO A 4 -21.53 -33.84 1.94
C PRO A 4 -20.35 -32.92 2.27
N SER A 5 -19.28 -33.13 1.51
CA SER A 5 -18.07 -32.35 1.43
C SER A 5 -18.34 -30.90 0.98
N SER A 6 -18.23 -29.94 1.90
CA SER A 6 -17.90 -28.54 1.56
C SER A 6 -16.89 -27.88 2.51
N PRO A 7 -15.63 -28.36 2.60
CA PRO A 7 -14.51 -27.55 3.12
C PRO A 7 -13.89 -26.65 2.03
N ARG A 8 -14.18 -26.92 0.74
CA ARG A 8 -13.46 -26.32 -0.39
C ARG A 8 -13.67 -24.81 -0.54
N VAL A 9 -14.83 -24.26 -0.17
CA VAL A 9 -15.08 -22.81 -0.34
C VAL A 9 -14.37 -22.00 0.74
N ALA A 10 -14.41 -22.43 2.01
CA ALA A 10 -13.68 -21.76 3.09
C ALA A 10 -12.16 -21.90 2.92
N GLU A 11 -11.67 -23.06 2.50
CA GLU A 11 -10.25 -23.25 2.15
C GLU A 11 -9.86 -22.46 0.90
N GLN A 12 -10.66 -22.44 -0.17
CA GLN A 12 -10.36 -21.61 -1.36
C GLN A 12 -10.42 -20.12 -1.06
N PHE A 13 -11.36 -19.68 -0.22
CA PHE A 13 -11.50 -18.28 0.20
C PHE A 13 -10.38 -17.83 1.12
N LEU A 14 -10.03 -18.64 2.13
CA LEU A 14 -8.86 -18.40 2.97
C LEU A 14 -7.57 -18.50 2.16
N HIS A 15 -7.44 -19.43 1.21
CA HIS A 15 -6.26 -19.55 0.34
C HIS A 15 -6.18 -18.41 -0.69
N SER A 16 -7.30 -17.88 -1.19
CA SER A 16 -7.36 -16.65 -2.00
C SER A 16 -6.88 -15.45 -1.18
N ILE A 17 -7.43 -15.23 0.02
CA ILE A 17 -7.02 -14.14 0.91
C ILE A 17 -5.57 -14.31 1.38
N MET A 18 -5.11 -15.53 1.66
CA MET A 18 -3.73 -15.79 2.10
C MET A 18 -2.74 -15.62 0.94
N VAL A 19 -3.07 -16.04 -0.28
CA VAL A 19 -2.22 -15.81 -1.47
C VAL A 19 -2.16 -14.31 -1.82
N HIS A 20 -3.23 -13.55 -1.55
CA HIS A 20 -3.27 -12.11 -1.83
C HIS A 20 -2.78 -11.21 -0.67
N GLY A 21 -2.78 -11.70 0.57
CA GLY A 21 -2.34 -11.02 1.80
C GLY A 21 -0.92 -11.40 2.28
N SER A 22 -0.41 -12.60 1.95
CA SER A 22 0.94 -13.05 2.36
C SER A 22 2.08 -12.53 1.49
N LEU A 23 1.78 -11.88 0.36
CA LEU A 23 2.74 -11.08 -0.39
C LEU A 23 2.79 -9.66 0.20
N GLY A 24 3.22 -9.57 1.46
CA GLY A 24 3.32 -8.36 2.31
C GLY A 24 4.24 -7.25 1.82
N SER A 25 4.60 -7.26 0.54
CA SER A 25 5.35 -6.22 -0.13
C SER A 25 4.83 -6.07 -1.56
N SER A 26 3.55 -6.39 -1.80
CA SER A 26 3.14 -6.69 -3.16
C SER A 26 1.63 -6.63 -3.33
N ILE A 27 1.05 -5.48 -2.99
CA ILE A 27 -0.27 -5.08 -3.51
C ILE A 27 -0.21 -4.90 -5.05
N ILE A 28 0.99 -4.78 -5.63
CA ILE A 28 1.21 -4.21 -6.98
C ILE A 28 2.27 -4.95 -7.87
N PRO A 29 2.86 -6.13 -7.56
CA PRO A 29 4.01 -6.60 -8.33
C PRO A 29 3.71 -7.07 -9.76
N PRO A 30 2.51 -7.57 -10.18
CA PRO A 30 2.31 -7.85 -11.59
C PRO A 30 1.78 -6.64 -12.38
N MET A 31 1.40 -5.53 -11.72
CA MET A 31 0.97 -4.30 -12.45
C MET A 31 2.10 -3.74 -13.33
N MET A 32 3.35 -4.14 -13.06
CA MET A 32 4.51 -3.85 -13.88
C MET A 32 5.17 -5.10 -14.49
N ALA A 33 4.39 -5.98 -15.10
CA ALA A 33 4.74 -6.33 -16.47
C ALA A 33 3.97 -5.39 -17.39
N PRO A 34 4.29 -4.08 -17.48
CA PRO A 34 3.49 -3.23 -18.36
C PRO A 34 3.72 -3.78 -19.76
N LYS A 35 2.64 -4.21 -20.42
CA LYS A 35 2.65 -4.43 -21.87
C LYS A 35 3.17 -3.18 -22.61
N VAL A 36 3.17 -2.02 -21.93
CA VAL A 36 3.63 -0.72 -22.39
C VAL A 36 5.13 -0.48 -22.09
N LYS A 37 5.97 -0.68 -23.12
CA LYS A 37 7.44 -0.55 -23.03
C LYS A 37 7.93 0.82 -22.52
N GLU A 38 7.20 1.90 -22.79
CA GLU A 38 7.63 3.25 -22.41
C GLU A 38 7.63 3.46 -20.89
N VAL A 39 6.63 2.93 -20.19
CA VAL A 39 6.54 3.03 -18.72
C VAL A 39 7.72 2.30 -18.05
N VAL A 40 8.12 1.14 -18.59
CA VAL A 40 9.29 0.40 -18.12
C VAL A 40 10.56 1.24 -18.27
N LYS A 41 10.75 1.86 -19.44
CA LYS A 41 11.91 2.74 -19.67
C LYS A 41 11.94 3.92 -18.72
N VAL A 42 10.80 4.59 -18.50
CA VAL A 42 10.72 5.69 -17.54
C VAL A 42 11.13 5.21 -16.15
N LYS A 43 10.63 4.07 -15.69
CA LYS A 43 11.04 3.45 -14.41
C LYS A 43 12.56 3.22 -14.31
N ASP A 44 13.16 2.69 -15.38
CA ASP A 44 14.61 2.46 -15.43
C ASP A 44 15.38 3.78 -15.33
N ILE A 45 14.89 4.85 -15.96
CA ILE A 45 15.47 6.20 -15.85
C ILE A 45 15.33 6.74 -14.41
N LEU A 46 14.17 6.59 -13.75
CA LEU A 46 14.02 6.99 -12.34
C LEU A 46 15.05 6.27 -11.45
N THR A 47 15.30 4.99 -11.72
CA THR A 47 16.27 4.17 -11.00
C THR A 47 17.71 4.60 -11.27
N GLN A 48 18.05 4.88 -12.53
CA GLN A 48 19.37 5.39 -12.91
C GLN A 48 19.64 6.75 -12.28
N LEU A 49 18.68 7.68 -12.31
CA LEU A 49 18.78 8.98 -11.64
C LEU A 49 19.05 8.82 -10.14
N PHE A 50 18.32 7.92 -9.47
CA PHE A 50 18.55 7.65 -8.06
C PHE A 50 20.01 7.25 -7.78
N TYR A 51 20.56 6.29 -8.54
CA TYR A 51 21.95 5.85 -8.34
C TYR A 51 22.98 6.90 -8.78
N PHE A 52 22.69 7.67 -9.82
CA PHE A 52 23.53 8.75 -10.34
C PHE A 52 23.84 9.80 -9.27
N TYR A 53 22.84 10.15 -8.45
CA TYR A 53 23.01 11.08 -7.32
C TYR A 53 23.44 10.37 -6.04
N LYS A 54 22.83 9.22 -5.68
CA LYS A 54 23.10 8.52 -4.42
C LYS A 54 24.58 8.22 -4.19
N HIS A 55 25.29 7.82 -5.24
CA HIS A 55 26.70 7.41 -5.13
C HIS A 55 27.69 8.57 -5.31
N SER A 56 27.20 9.81 -5.44
CA SER A 56 28.06 10.99 -5.60
C SER A 56 27.60 12.12 -4.67
N PRO A 57 28.30 12.31 -3.54
CA PRO A 57 28.06 13.44 -2.66
C PRO A 57 28.23 14.78 -3.40
N VAL A 58 29.17 14.86 -4.33
CA VAL A 58 29.44 16.05 -5.15
C VAL A 58 28.25 16.38 -6.05
N ARG A 59 27.68 15.40 -6.76
CA ARG A 59 26.49 15.61 -7.59
C ARG A 59 25.27 15.97 -6.75
N THR A 60 25.14 15.35 -5.57
CA THR A 60 24.07 15.66 -4.63
C THR A 60 24.15 17.10 -4.14
N ALA A 61 25.34 17.56 -3.74
CA ALA A 61 25.57 18.94 -3.32
C ALA A 61 25.33 19.94 -4.46
N GLY A 62 25.81 19.63 -5.68
CA GLY A 62 25.55 20.44 -6.87
C GLY A 62 24.05 20.56 -7.19
N LEU A 63 23.31 19.46 -7.14
CA LEU A 63 21.86 19.47 -7.33
C LEU A 63 21.15 20.29 -6.24
N THR A 64 21.58 20.19 -4.98
CA THR A 64 21.03 21.01 -3.88
C THR A 64 21.24 22.51 -4.13
N ALA A 65 22.44 22.91 -4.55
CA ALA A 65 22.74 24.31 -4.87
C ALA A 65 21.88 24.83 -6.04
N ILE A 66 21.64 24.01 -7.07
CA ILE A 66 20.75 24.39 -8.18
C ILE A 66 19.30 24.53 -7.69
N LYS A 67 18.84 23.62 -6.82
CA LYS A 67 17.50 23.74 -6.21
C LYS A 67 17.34 25.02 -5.39
N ASP A 68 18.35 25.39 -4.62
CA ASP A 68 18.35 26.64 -3.85
C ASP A 68 18.28 27.86 -4.77
N LEU A 69 19.08 27.88 -5.84
CA LEU A 69 19.07 28.95 -6.83
C LEU A 69 17.70 29.15 -7.49
N LEU A 70 16.99 28.06 -7.76
CA LEU A 70 15.68 28.06 -8.40
C LEU A 70 14.51 28.17 -7.41
N ASN A 71 14.78 28.32 -6.11
CA ASN A 71 13.77 28.29 -5.04
C ASN A 71 12.88 27.04 -5.07
N LEU A 72 13.46 25.89 -5.40
CA LEU A 72 12.78 24.60 -5.49
C LEU A 72 12.88 23.83 -4.16
N PRO A 73 11.93 22.91 -3.88
CA PRO A 73 11.94 22.16 -2.63
C PRO A 73 13.15 21.22 -2.56
N GLN A 74 13.77 21.14 -1.37
CA GLN A 74 14.95 20.32 -1.08
C GLN A 74 14.63 18.83 -0.91
N LEU A 75 14.03 18.23 -1.95
CA LEU A 75 13.64 16.84 -2.00
C LEU A 75 14.81 15.96 -2.43
N LYS A 76 15.07 14.88 -1.69
CA LYS A 76 16.05 13.85 -2.07
C LYS A 76 15.44 12.92 -3.12
N ILE A 77 16.19 12.58 -4.17
CA ILE A 77 15.75 11.61 -5.17
C ILE A 77 15.48 10.27 -4.47
N VAL A 78 14.26 9.76 -4.64
CA VAL A 78 13.79 8.53 -4.00
C VAL A 78 13.97 7.36 -4.96
N LYS A 79 14.41 6.21 -4.45
CA LYS A 79 14.47 4.98 -5.24
C LYS A 79 13.05 4.50 -5.53
N ALA A 80 12.71 4.38 -6.82
CA ALA A 80 11.58 3.57 -7.26
C ALA A 80 11.92 2.09 -7.08
N VAL A 81 11.16 1.39 -6.23
CA VAL A 81 11.35 -0.03 -5.92
C VAL A 81 10.13 -0.80 -6.41
N ASP A 82 10.34 -1.76 -7.32
CA ASP A 82 9.29 -2.57 -7.97
C ASP A 82 8.29 -3.18 -6.97
N VAL A 83 8.84 -3.65 -5.85
CA VAL A 83 8.11 -4.28 -4.76
C VAL A 83 7.36 -3.25 -3.88
N ARG A 84 7.47 -1.94 -4.12
CA ARG A 84 6.82 -0.90 -3.30
C ARG A 84 6.35 0.27 -4.16
N TRP A 85 5.13 0.22 -4.66
CA TRP A 85 4.54 1.29 -5.47
C TRP A 85 4.51 2.67 -4.80
N LEU A 86 4.33 2.72 -3.47
CA LEU A 86 4.43 3.97 -2.69
C LEU A 86 5.77 4.70 -2.90
N SER A 87 6.83 3.97 -3.28
CA SER A 87 8.12 4.57 -3.63
C SER A 87 8.16 5.17 -5.03
N HIS A 88 7.35 4.65 -5.97
CA HIS A 88 7.21 5.20 -7.31
C HIS A 88 6.49 6.55 -7.28
N ASP A 89 5.38 6.65 -6.54
CA ASP A 89 4.65 7.92 -6.34
C ASP A 89 5.60 9.02 -5.83
N LYS A 90 6.35 8.71 -4.77
CA LYS A 90 7.35 9.62 -4.20
C LYS A 90 8.46 9.96 -5.20
N ALA A 91 8.97 9.00 -5.96
CA ALA A 91 10.02 9.23 -6.95
C ALA A 91 9.54 10.14 -8.08
N VAL A 92 8.36 9.85 -8.65
CA VAL A 92 7.74 10.64 -9.71
C VAL A 92 7.43 12.06 -9.23
N SER A 93 6.80 12.20 -8.06
CA SER A 93 6.50 13.53 -7.49
C SER A 93 7.77 14.34 -7.20
N THR A 94 8.82 13.70 -6.69
CA THR A 94 10.11 14.37 -6.45
C THR A 94 10.76 14.85 -7.74
N ILE A 95 10.81 14.00 -8.76
CA ILE A 95 11.41 14.34 -10.05
C ILE A 95 10.59 15.43 -10.73
N ARG A 96 9.25 15.37 -10.69
CA ARG A 96 8.38 16.41 -11.27
C ARG A 96 8.56 17.77 -10.61
N LYS A 97 8.70 17.81 -9.27
CA LYS A 97 8.88 19.05 -8.48
C LYS A 97 10.28 19.66 -8.56
N THR A 98 11.28 18.89 -8.96
CA THR A 98 12.67 19.34 -9.03
C THR A 98 13.26 19.17 -10.44
N TYR A 99 12.38 19.13 -11.44
CA TYR A 99 12.70 18.73 -12.80
C TYR A 99 13.75 19.65 -13.43
N ALA A 100 13.56 20.98 -13.33
CA ALA A 100 14.57 21.99 -13.69
C ALA A 100 15.98 21.61 -13.23
N ALA A 101 16.09 21.40 -11.93
CA ALA A 101 17.36 21.29 -11.25
C ALA A 101 18.06 20.00 -11.66
N ILE A 102 17.28 18.94 -11.88
CA ILE A 102 17.79 17.67 -12.39
C ILE A 102 18.33 17.86 -13.82
N ILE A 103 17.59 18.51 -14.72
CA ILE A 103 18.03 18.72 -16.10
C ILE A 103 19.29 19.59 -16.14
N MET A 104 19.28 20.75 -15.46
CA MET A 104 20.44 21.64 -15.38
C MET A 104 21.66 20.92 -14.77
N SER A 105 21.45 20.12 -13.72
CA SER A 105 22.54 19.35 -13.11
C SER A 105 23.10 18.29 -14.06
N LEU A 106 22.25 17.59 -14.82
CA LEU A 106 22.71 16.58 -15.77
C LEU A 106 23.42 17.21 -16.97
N GLU A 107 22.90 18.32 -17.50
CA GLU A 107 23.55 19.06 -18.59
C GLU A 107 24.90 19.60 -18.16
N ARG A 108 25.01 20.13 -16.94
CA ARG A 108 26.27 20.57 -16.36
C ARG A 108 27.29 19.44 -16.26
N GLU A 109 26.90 18.27 -15.73
CA GLU A 109 27.81 17.11 -15.67
C GLU A 109 28.17 16.59 -17.08
N ALA A 110 27.24 16.67 -18.02
CA ALA A 110 27.48 16.28 -19.41
C ALA A 110 28.48 17.21 -20.12
N THR A 111 28.42 18.53 -19.88
CA THR A 111 29.27 19.52 -20.56
C THR A 111 30.59 19.76 -19.83
N GLU A 112 30.57 19.97 -18.51
CA GLU A 112 31.78 20.31 -17.74
C GLU A 112 32.66 19.09 -17.47
N ARG A 113 32.06 17.90 -17.33
CA ARG A 113 32.78 16.66 -16.99
C ARG A 113 32.76 15.61 -18.10
N ASN A 114 32.14 15.93 -19.23
CA ASN A 114 31.99 15.02 -20.36
C ASN A 114 31.36 13.66 -19.96
N ASP A 115 30.44 13.68 -18.98
CA ASP A 115 29.80 12.46 -18.47
C ASP A 115 28.74 11.95 -19.44
N VAL A 116 29.03 10.79 -20.05
CA VAL A 116 28.17 10.16 -21.07
C VAL A 116 26.82 9.72 -20.48
N THR A 117 26.79 9.27 -19.22
CA THR A 117 25.55 8.88 -18.55
C THR A 117 24.65 10.11 -18.33
N ALA A 118 25.22 11.22 -17.86
CA ALA A 118 24.51 12.46 -17.68
C ALA A 118 23.93 12.99 -19.00
N HIS A 119 24.71 12.92 -20.08
CA HIS A 119 24.27 13.30 -21.43
C HIS A 119 23.08 12.45 -21.90
N GLY A 120 23.18 11.12 -21.75
CA GLY A 120 22.11 10.19 -22.12
C GLY A 120 20.82 10.41 -21.33
N LEU A 121 20.93 10.59 -20.00
CA LEU A 121 19.80 10.87 -19.12
C LEU A 121 19.12 12.20 -19.47
N ALA A 122 19.88 13.29 -19.59
CA ALA A 122 19.33 14.60 -19.96
C ALA A 122 18.63 14.56 -21.32
N THR A 123 19.25 13.91 -22.31
CA THR A 123 18.69 13.77 -23.66
C THR A 123 17.37 13.00 -23.66
N TYR A 124 17.28 11.90 -22.89
CA TYR A 124 16.06 11.11 -22.83
C TYR A 124 14.94 11.82 -22.07
N MET A 125 15.26 12.43 -20.92
CA MET A 125 14.26 13.13 -20.10
C MET A 125 13.61 14.29 -20.86
N LYS A 126 14.37 14.96 -21.74
CA LYS A 126 13.86 16.04 -22.61
C LYS A 126 12.89 15.59 -23.71
N LYS A 127 12.67 14.29 -23.93
CA LYS A 127 11.73 13.80 -24.96
C LYS A 127 10.28 13.95 -24.50
N ALA A 128 9.38 14.35 -25.40
CA ALA A 128 7.93 14.39 -25.15
C ALA A 128 7.41 13.12 -24.48
N GLN A 129 7.77 11.94 -25.02
CA GLN A 129 7.33 10.65 -24.48
C GLN A 129 7.66 10.47 -22.99
N PHE A 130 8.86 10.88 -22.55
CA PHE A 130 9.24 10.80 -21.14
C PHE A 130 8.41 11.78 -20.31
N ILE A 131 8.27 13.02 -20.77
CA ILE A 131 7.54 14.08 -20.07
C ILE A 131 6.06 13.71 -19.89
N PHE A 132 5.40 13.27 -20.98
CA PHE A 132 4.01 12.81 -20.95
C PHE A 132 3.85 11.58 -20.05
N THR A 133 4.76 10.61 -20.12
CA THR A 133 4.71 9.43 -19.25
C THR A 133 4.89 9.80 -17.77
N LEU A 134 5.82 10.71 -17.46
CA LEU A 134 6.03 11.18 -16.09
C LEU A 134 4.80 11.93 -15.55
N ALA A 135 4.16 12.77 -16.37
CA ALA A 135 2.96 13.50 -15.99
C ALA A 135 1.76 12.57 -15.78
N MET A 136 1.52 11.62 -16.70
CA MET A 136 0.53 10.56 -16.55
C MET A 136 0.73 9.77 -15.25
N LEU A 137 1.97 9.37 -14.96
CA LEU A 137 2.27 8.66 -13.71
C LEU A 137 1.98 9.55 -12.49
N HIS A 138 2.23 10.86 -12.57
CA HIS A 138 1.93 11.78 -11.47
C HIS A 138 0.41 11.97 -11.23
N ASP A 139 -0.44 11.71 -12.23
CA ASP A 139 -1.90 11.68 -12.06
C ASP A 139 -2.39 10.33 -11.50
N LEU A 140 -1.81 9.21 -11.95
CA LEU A 140 -2.27 7.86 -11.63
C LEU A 140 -1.74 7.34 -10.29
N LEU A 141 -0.45 7.54 -10.00
CA LEU A 141 0.23 7.00 -8.81
C LEU A 141 -0.37 7.46 -7.47
N PRO A 142 -0.84 8.71 -7.33
CA PRO A 142 -1.49 9.15 -6.10
C PRO A 142 -2.77 8.38 -5.77
N LEU A 143 -3.58 8.02 -6.77
CA LEU A 143 -4.83 7.26 -6.58
C LEU A 143 -4.54 5.87 -5.99
N LEU A 144 -3.56 5.17 -6.57
CA LEU A 144 -3.10 3.88 -6.06
C LEU A 144 -2.42 3.99 -4.69
N THR A 145 -1.73 5.10 -4.43
CA THR A 145 -1.11 5.39 -3.14
C THR A 145 -2.14 5.59 -2.04
N LEU A 146 -3.27 6.25 -2.34
CA LEU A 146 -4.38 6.41 -1.39
C LEU A 146 -5.01 5.06 -1.04
N LEU A 147 -5.29 4.22 -2.04
CA LEU A 147 -5.78 2.85 -1.84
C LEU A 147 -4.80 2.01 -1.01
N SER A 148 -3.52 2.04 -1.34
CA SER A 148 -2.51 1.28 -0.58
C SER A 148 -2.42 1.74 0.88
N LYS A 149 -2.54 3.04 1.15
CA LYS A 149 -2.52 3.60 2.51
C LYS A 149 -3.78 3.26 3.30
N SER A 150 -4.95 3.13 2.66
CA SER A 150 -6.18 2.75 3.36
C SER A 150 -6.07 1.32 3.92
N PHE A 151 -5.38 0.43 3.22
CA PHE A 151 -5.09 -0.95 3.65
C PHE A 151 -3.84 -1.11 4.54
N GLN A 152 -3.15 -0.02 4.87
CA GLN A 152 -2.02 -0.01 5.82
C GLN A 152 -2.42 0.50 7.21
N ARG A 153 -3.72 0.75 7.43
CA ARG A 153 -4.23 1.12 8.74
C ARG A 153 -4.20 -0.12 9.66
N THR A 154 -3.99 0.10 10.94
CA THR A 154 -4.03 -0.94 11.97
C THR A 154 -5.45 -1.45 12.23
N ALA A 155 -6.46 -0.60 11.97
CA ALA A 155 -7.88 -0.95 11.99
C ALA A 155 -8.44 -0.80 10.57
N VAL A 156 -8.53 -1.91 9.84
CA VAL A 156 -9.19 -1.96 8.53
C VAL A 156 -10.61 -2.48 8.74
N ASN A 157 -11.59 -1.73 8.27
CA ASN A 157 -12.96 -2.21 8.18
C ASN A 157 -13.09 -3.12 6.95
N LEU A 158 -13.44 -4.39 7.19
CA LEU A 158 -13.56 -5.39 6.13
C LEU A 158 -14.66 -5.01 5.13
N ALA A 159 -15.74 -4.40 5.60
CA ALA A 159 -16.86 -3.99 4.76
C ALA A 159 -16.48 -2.86 3.80
N ASP A 160 -15.55 -1.99 4.21
CA ASP A 160 -15.11 -0.84 3.42
C ASP A 160 -14.14 -1.22 2.29
N ILE A 161 -13.51 -2.41 2.33
CA ILE A 161 -12.45 -2.76 1.38
C ILE A 161 -12.97 -2.72 -0.07
N HIS A 162 -14.10 -3.39 -0.34
CA HIS A 162 -14.69 -3.40 -1.67
C HIS A 162 -15.04 -1.98 -2.13
N TYR A 163 -15.63 -1.18 -1.23
CA TYR A 163 -15.95 0.22 -1.52
C TYR A 163 -14.71 1.05 -1.86
N GLN A 164 -13.60 0.92 -1.12
CA GLN A 164 -12.35 1.64 -1.41
C GLN A 164 -11.75 1.25 -2.77
N VAL A 165 -11.80 -0.04 -3.13
CA VAL A 165 -11.34 -0.52 -4.45
C VAL A 165 -12.21 0.07 -5.56
N THR A 166 -13.53 -0.07 -5.45
CA THR A 166 -14.48 0.45 -6.45
C THR A 166 -14.34 1.96 -6.63
N LYS A 167 -14.25 2.72 -5.53
CA LYS A 167 -14.00 4.17 -5.59
C LYS A 167 -12.69 4.53 -6.30
N THR A 168 -11.64 3.72 -6.09
CA THR A 168 -10.35 3.93 -6.76
C THR A 168 -10.46 3.60 -8.26
N LEU A 169 -11.14 2.51 -8.62
CA LEU A 169 -11.42 2.16 -10.02
C LEU A 169 -12.23 3.26 -10.71
N ASP A 170 -13.26 3.81 -10.07
CA ASP A 170 -14.05 4.90 -10.63
C ASP A 170 -13.23 6.18 -10.81
N ALA A 171 -12.31 6.47 -9.88
CA ALA A 171 -11.37 7.59 -10.03
C ALA A 171 -10.39 7.37 -11.20
N LEU A 172 -9.93 6.13 -11.41
CA LEU A 172 -9.07 5.77 -12.54
C LEU A 172 -9.82 5.85 -13.88
N ARG A 173 -11.08 5.37 -13.94
CA ARG A 173 -11.95 5.47 -15.13
C ARG A 173 -12.15 6.91 -15.59
N ARG A 174 -12.20 7.87 -14.66
CA ARG A 174 -12.29 9.31 -15.00
C ARG A 174 -11.06 9.84 -15.75
N LEU A 175 -9.96 9.10 -15.77
CA LEU A 175 -8.78 9.44 -16.56
C LEU A 175 -8.86 8.88 -18.00
N GLU A 176 -9.79 7.97 -18.31
CA GLU A 176 -9.93 7.39 -19.65
C GLU A 176 -10.23 8.46 -20.71
N GLY A 177 -9.53 8.39 -21.86
CA GLY A 177 -9.75 9.29 -22.99
C GLY A 177 -9.43 10.77 -22.71
N GLY A 178 -8.91 11.10 -21.53
CA GLY A 178 -8.65 12.45 -21.07
C GLY A 178 -7.34 12.57 -20.31
N MET A 179 -7.21 13.67 -19.57
CA MET A 179 -6.00 14.02 -18.84
C MET A 179 -6.34 14.27 -17.38
N GLY A 180 -5.55 13.69 -16.47
CA GLY A 180 -5.52 14.21 -15.11
C GLY A 180 -4.94 15.63 -15.09
N SER A 181 -4.97 16.28 -13.93
CA SER A 181 -4.52 17.66 -13.76
C SER A 181 -3.12 17.91 -14.32
N ASN A 182 -2.17 16.98 -14.12
CA ASN A 182 -0.78 17.20 -14.51
C ASN A 182 -0.58 17.09 -16.02
N MET A 183 -1.28 16.15 -16.67
CA MET A 183 -1.29 16.06 -18.13
C MET A 183 -2.02 17.26 -18.75
N ALA A 184 -3.14 17.70 -18.16
CA ALA A 184 -3.91 18.84 -18.66
C ALA A 184 -3.10 20.14 -18.56
N ASP A 185 -2.45 20.39 -17.42
CA ASP A 185 -1.56 21.54 -17.24
C ASP A 185 -0.43 21.53 -18.27
N LEU A 186 0.20 20.37 -18.49
CA LEU A 186 1.26 20.22 -19.49
C LEU A 186 0.76 20.54 -20.91
N THR A 187 -0.46 20.11 -21.24
CA THR A 187 -1.10 20.35 -22.52
C THR A 187 -1.48 21.82 -22.73
N ASN A 188 -2.00 22.48 -21.71
CA ASN A 188 -2.30 23.91 -21.74
C ASN A 188 -1.03 24.76 -21.88
N HIS A 189 0.10 24.20 -21.49
CA HIS A 189 1.42 24.81 -21.58
C HIS A 189 2.29 24.21 -22.70
N LEU A 190 1.75 23.58 -23.75
CA LEU A 190 2.56 22.95 -24.83
C LEU A 190 3.52 23.90 -25.54
N ALA A 191 3.07 25.13 -25.84
CA ALA A 191 3.92 26.15 -26.44
C ALA A 191 5.04 26.62 -25.47
N SER A 192 4.81 26.41 -24.17
CA SER A 192 5.71 26.65 -23.06
C SER A 192 6.04 25.33 -22.34
N LEU A 193 6.32 24.25 -23.09
CA LEU A 193 6.81 22.99 -22.54
C LEU A 193 8.19 23.15 -21.87
N THR A 194 8.58 24.39 -21.54
CA THR A 194 9.39 24.80 -20.40
C THR A 194 8.82 24.23 -19.10
N LEU A 195 8.93 22.92 -18.96
CA LEU A 195 9.46 22.38 -17.73
C LEU A 195 10.86 22.98 -17.56
N ASP A 196 10.89 24.17 -16.97
CA ASP A 196 12.09 24.85 -16.54
C ASP A 196 13.23 24.88 -17.58
N GLY A 197 12.97 25.43 -18.77
CA GLY A 197 14.00 25.69 -19.79
C GLY A 197 14.13 24.66 -20.92
N ILE A 198 13.26 23.64 -20.99
CA ILE A 198 13.24 22.69 -22.11
C ILE A 198 12.29 23.19 -23.21
N ASN A 199 12.84 23.65 -24.34
CA ASN A 199 12.03 23.99 -25.51
C ASN A 199 11.70 22.72 -26.31
N HIS A 200 10.73 21.93 -25.85
CA HIS A 200 10.14 20.89 -26.67
C HIS A 200 8.87 21.42 -27.34
N LYS A 201 8.91 21.68 -28.65
CA LYS A 201 7.71 21.97 -29.44
C LYS A 201 7.00 20.65 -29.73
N ALA A 202 6.20 20.17 -28.79
CA ALA A 202 5.33 19.02 -29.05
C ALA A 202 4.34 19.39 -30.16
N SER A 203 4.16 18.50 -31.14
CA SER A 203 3.09 18.65 -32.15
C SER A 203 1.73 18.39 -31.50
N GLU A 204 0.69 19.10 -31.95
CA GLU A 204 -0.71 18.88 -31.51
C GLU A 204 -1.17 17.42 -31.71
N GLU A 205 -0.52 16.68 -32.62
CA GLU A 205 -0.80 15.27 -32.90
C GLU A 205 -0.12 14.27 -31.93
N GLU A 206 0.91 14.69 -31.19
CA GLU A 206 1.68 13.81 -30.31
C GLU A 206 0.87 13.34 -29.10
N ILE A 207 -0.01 14.20 -28.59
CA ILE A 207 -0.84 13.91 -27.42
C ILE A 207 -1.89 12.83 -27.72
N PRO A 208 -2.74 12.96 -28.75
CA PRO A 208 -3.68 11.90 -29.10
C PRO A 208 -2.99 10.56 -29.37
N ALA A 209 -1.82 10.61 -30.03
CA ALA A 209 -1.01 9.43 -30.29
C ALA A 209 -0.45 8.80 -29.00
N PHE A 210 0.02 9.62 -28.05
CA PHE A 210 0.48 9.18 -26.74
C PHE A 210 -0.66 8.55 -25.94
N ILE A 211 -1.84 9.18 -25.92
CA ILE A 211 -3.00 8.69 -25.18
C ILE A 211 -3.37 7.28 -25.66
N LYS A 212 -3.54 7.13 -26.97
CA LYS A 212 -3.93 5.87 -27.59
C LYS A 212 -2.88 4.76 -27.44
N LYS A 213 -1.59 5.08 -27.49
CA LYS A 213 -0.51 4.07 -27.54
C LYS A 213 0.09 3.72 -26.18
N ILE A 214 0.05 4.64 -25.22
CA ILE A 214 0.75 4.51 -23.93
C ILE A 214 -0.24 4.69 -22.77
N HIS A 215 -1.01 5.78 -22.76
CA HIS A 215 -1.88 6.11 -21.63
C HIS A 215 -2.98 5.08 -21.41
N ASP A 216 -3.91 4.95 -22.37
CA ASP A 216 -5.09 4.11 -22.20
C ASP A 216 -4.72 2.63 -22.03
N PRO A 217 -3.75 2.07 -22.79
CA PRO A 217 -3.31 0.70 -22.56
C PRO A 217 -2.69 0.47 -21.18
N PHE A 218 -1.98 1.46 -20.63
CA PHE A 218 -1.41 1.35 -19.29
C PHE A 218 -2.49 1.47 -18.21
N LEU A 219 -3.40 2.45 -18.34
CA LEU A 219 -4.52 2.65 -17.43
C LEU A 219 -5.44 1.42 -17.38
N ALA A 220 -5.81 0.88 -18.55
CA ALA A 220 -6.61 -0.33 -18.64
C ALA A 220 -5.92 -1.52 -17.97
N SER A 221 -4.61 -1.68 -18.17
CA SER A 221 -3.84 -2.72 -17.50
C SER A 221 -3.84 -2.55 -15.97
N VAL A 222 -3.71 -1.31 -15.48
CA VAL A 222 -3.79 -0.99 -14.05
C VAL A 222 -5.17 -1.37 -13.49
N MET A 223 -6.25 -1.02 -14.19
CA MET A 223 -7.61 -1.32 -13.76
C MET A 223 -7.90 -2.83 -13.78
N GLU A 224 -7.54 -3.53 -14.85
CA GLU A 224 -7.68 -4.99 -14.99
C GLU A 224 -6.99 -5.73 -13.84
N ASN A 225 -5.77 -5.32 -13.48
CA ASN A 225 -5.03 -5.91 -12.36
C ASN A 225 -5.71 -5.68 -11.01
N LEU A 226 -6.33 -4.51 -10.80
CA LEU A 226 -7.09 -4.25 -9.57
C LEU A 226 -8.38 -5.08 -9.54
N GLU A 227 -9.11 -5.15 -10.64
CA GLU A 227 -10.34 -5.94 -10.74
C GLU A 227 -10.05 -7.43 -10.52
N GLU A 228 -9.06 -8.00 -11.21
CA GLU A 228 -8.66 -9.41 -11.06
C GLU A 228 -8.23 -9.72 -9.62
N ARG A 229 -7.41 -8.86 -9.02
CA ARG A 229 -6.91 -9.06 -7.66
C ARG A 229 -7.99 -9.03 -6.59
N PHE A 230 -9.00 -8.17 -6.76
CA PHE A 230 -10.04 -7.94 -5.76
C PHE A 230 -11.40 -8.56 -6.16
N GLN A 231 -11.44 -9.43 -7.19
CA GLN A 231 -12.67 -10.02 -7.73
C GLN A 231 -13.52 -10.76 -6.67
N ASP A 232 -12.88 -11.48 -5.76
CA ASP A 232 -13.56 -12.31 -4.75
C ASP A 232 -13.80 -11.58 -3.42
N MET A 233 -13.46 -10.29 -3.34
CA MET A 233 -13.49 -9.53 -2.08
C MET A 233 -14.89 -9.03 -1.74
N GLY A 234 -15.87 -9.25 -2.62
CA GLY A 234 -17.29 -8.98 -2.37
C GLY A 234 -17.84 -9.72 -1.15
N PHE A 235 -17.24 -10.83 -0.72
CA PHE A 235 -17.62 -11.50 0.53
C PHE A 235 -17.35 -10.64 1.78
N LEU A 236 -16.31 -9.81 1.76
CA LEU A 236 -15.90 -9.05 2.95
C LEU A 236 -16.95 -8.03 3.40
N LYS A 237 -17.81 -7.58 2.48
CA LYS A 237 -18.96 -6.72 2.79
C LYS A 237 -19.88 -7.32 3.85
N ASN A 238 -19.96 -8.66 3.92
CA ASN A 238 -20.81 -9.34 4.89
C ASN A 238 -20.38 -9.10 6.33
N PHE A 239 -19.10 -8.78 6.57
CA PHE A 239 -18.63 -8.41 7.91
C PHE A 239 -19.08 -7.01 8.34
N GLY A 240 -19.85 -6.30 7.51
CA GLY A 240 -20.55 -5.06 7.84
C GLY A 240 -21.58 -5.21 8.96
N ILE A 241 -22.00 -6.44 9.29
CA ILE A 241 -22.84 -6.74 10.47
C ILE A 241 -22.22 -6.30 11.81
N PHE A 242 -20.92 -5.99 11.84
CA PHE A 242 -20.22 -5.46 13.02
C PHE A 242 -19.94 -3.96 12.93
N ASP A 243 -20.38 -3.28 11.87
CA ASP A 243 -20.07 -1.87 11.66
C ASP A 243 -21.07 -0.94 12.37
N PRO A 244 -20.64 -0.19 13.42
CA PRO A 244 -21.51 0.76 14.09
C PRO A 244 -22.00 1.87 13.16
N CYS A 245 -21.31 2.17 12.06
CA CYS A 245 -21.74 3.21 11.11
C CYS A 245 -22.89 2.75 10.21
N LEU A 246 -23.09 1.43 10.03
CA LEU A 246 -24.10 0.87 9.14
C LEU A 246 -25.40 0.50 9.88
N ILE A 247 -25.40 0.51 11.22
CA ILE A 247 -26.61 0.20 11.98
C ILE A 247 -27.61 1.37 11.90
N GLN A 248 -28.88 1.04 11.61
CA GLN A 248 -29.96 2.01 11.55
C GLN A 248 -30.60 2.20 12.93
N VAL A 249 -30.91 3.46 13.25
CA VAL A 249 -31.47 3.91 14.55
C VAL A 249 -33.02 3.94 14.52
N ASP A 250 -33.64 3.50 13.43
CA ASP A 250 -35.04 3.67 13.07
C ASP A 250 -36.06 2.84 13.90
N GLY A 251 -35.70 2.47 15.14
CA GLY A 251 -36.59 1.82 16.10
C GLY A 251 -37.02 0.39 15.72
N GLN A 252 -36.57 -0.12 14.56
CA GLN A 252 -36.79 -1.49 14.14
C GLN A 252 -35.90 -2.43 14.96
N THR A 253 -36.51 -3.43 15.59
CA THR A 253 -35.84 -4.45 16.41
C THR A 253 -35.41 -5.68 15.60
N PHE A 254 -35.47 -5.63 14.27
CA PHE A 254 -35.17 -6.76 13.39
C PHE A 254 -34.02 -6.43 12.44
N LEU A 255 -33.31 -7.48 12.01
CA LEU A 255 -32.33 -7.38 10.92
C LEU A 255 -33.04 -6.98 9.64
N ASP A 256 -32.51 -6.00 8.92
CA ASP A 256 -32.98 -5.70 7.56
C ASP A 256 -32.63 -6.85 6.58
N GLU A 257 -33.21 -6.82 5.38
CA GLU A 257 -32.99 -7.88 4.37
C GLU A 257 -31.50 -8.05 4.02
N GLU A 258 -30.73 -6.96 4.01
CA GLU A 258 -29.32 -6.98 3.70
C GLU A 258 -28.53 -7.68 4.82
N GLN A 259 -28.73 -7.26 6.07
CA GLN A 259 -28.06 -7.82 7.24
C GLN A 259 -28.41 -9.31 7.44
N GLN A 260 -29.66 -9.71 7.18
CA GLN A 260 -30.06 -11.13 7.17
C GLN A 260 -29.25 -11.91 6.12
N ALA A 261 -29.12 -11.37 4.90
CA ALA A 261 -28.35 -12.00 3.83
C ALA A 261 -26.85 -12.07 4.17
N GLN A 262 -26.29 -11.02 4.79
CA GLN A 262 -24.89 -10.98 5.23
C GLN A 262 -24.63 -12.04 6.30
N LEU A 263 -25.46 -12.10 7.35
CA LEU A 263 -25.33 -13.04 8.46
C LEU A 263 -25.49 -14.48 7.98
N LYS A 264 -26.47 -14.74 7.10
CA LYS A 264 -26.67 -16.03 6.45
C LYS A 264 -25.42 -16.45 5.69
N THR A 265 -24.93 -15.59 4.81
CA THR A 265 -23.74 -15.83 3.99
C THR A 265 -22.53 -16.21 4.86
N ILE A 266 -22.26 -15.47 5.94
CA ILE A 266 -21.14 -15.78 6.85
C ILE A 266 -21.36 -17.13 7.55
N SER A 267 -22.55 -17.34 8.12
CA SER A 267 -22.84 -18.54 8.91
C SER A 267 -22.80 -19.83 8.09
N GLU A 268 -23.19 -19.78 6.81
CA GLU A 268 -23.12 -20.92 5.89
C GLU A 268 -21.70 -21.15 5.35
N THR A 269 -20.86 -20.11 5.30
CA THR A 269 -19.48 -20.20 4.78
C THR A 269 -18.53 -20.85 5.77
N PHE A 270 -18.64 -20.55 7.06
CA PHE A 270 -17.69 -21.01 8.06
C PHE A 270 -18.25 -22.16 8.91
N PRO A 271 -17.50 -23.26 9.07
CA PRO A 271 -17.98 -24.41 9.83
C PRO A 271 -18.09 -24.12 11.33
N GLY A 272 -19.10 -24.73 11.96
CA GLY A 272 -19.33 -24.63 13.40
C GLY A 272 -20.05 -23.35 13.83
N ILE A 273 -20.75 -22.69 12.90
CA ILE A 273 -21.57 -21.51 13.15
C ILE A 273 -23.03 -21.87 12.84
N SER A 274 -23.92 -21.67 13.81
CA SER A 274 -25.36 -21.91 13.65
C SER A 274 -26.07 -20.62 13.25
N HIS A 275 -26.69 -20.61 12.06
CA HIS A 275 -27.40 -19.44 11.53
C HIS A 275 -28.53 -18.94 12.46
N SER A 276 -29.37 -19.85 12.97
CA SER A 276 -30.47 -19.50 13.86
C SER A 276 -29.98 -18.94 15.20
N ALA A 277 -28.90 -19.48 15.76
CA ALA A 277 -28.28 -18.94 16.97
C ALA A 277 -27.61 -17.58 16.71
N CYS A 278 -26.91 -17.42 15.58
CA CYS A 278 -26.33 -16.15 15.14
C CYS A 278 -27.36 -15.02 15.10
N HIS A 279 -28.56 -15.29 14.58
CA HIS A 279 -29.61 -14.29 14.51
C HIS A 279 -29.99 -13.77 15.90
N ALA A 280 -30.23 -14.67 16.86
CA ALA A 280 -30.57 -14.30 18.23
C ALA A 280 -29.41 -13.55 18.93
N GLU A 281 -28.17 -14.03 18.75
CA GLU A 281 -26.97 -13.37 19.28
C GLU A 281 -26.80 -11.95 18.71
N TRP A 282 -27.09 -11.76 17.42
CA TRP A 282 -26.95 -10.46 16.77
C TRP A 282 -27.97 -9.45 17.26
N LEU A 283 -29.20 -9.87 17.56
CA LEU A 283 -30.19 -8.97 18.18
C LEU A 283 -29.71 -8.39 19.52
N ILE A 284 -28.98 -9.18 20.31
CA ILE A 284 -28.37 -8.71 21.56
C ILE A 284 -27.19 -7.78 21.24
N PHE A 285 -26.34 -8.19 20.29
CA PHE A 285 -25.15 -7.43 19.92
C PHE A 285 -25.46 -6.08 19.26
N ARG A 286 -26.61 -5.95 18.59
CA ARG A 286 -27.11 -4.70 18.01
C ARG A 286 -27.15 -3.57 19.02
N GLU A 287 -27.59 -3.83 20.25
CA GLU A 287 -27.63 -2.80 21.30
C GLU A 287 -26.22 -2.31 21.68
N VAL A 288 -25.21 -3.19 21.59
CA VAL A 288 -23.80 -2.81 21.72
C VAL A 288 -23.38 -1.94 20.54
N LEU A 289 -23.78 -2.28 19.30
CA LEU A 289 -23.46 -1.47 18.12
C LEU A 289 -24.06 -0.06 18.19
N LEU A 290 -25.30 0.08 18.68
CA LEU A 290 -25.94 1.39 18.87
C LEU A 290 -25.19 2.24 19.91
N ASP A 291 -24.81 1.66 21.05
CA ASP A 291 -23.98 2.34 22.06
C ASP A 291 -22.61 2.77 21.50
N LEU A 292 -21.99 1.92 20.69
CA LEU A 292 -20.73 2.23 20.02
C LEU A 292 -20.91 3.33 18.95
N GLN A 293 -22.00 3.31 18.19
CA GLN A 293 -22.33 4.32 17.19
C GLN A 293 -22.51 5.70 17.85
N GLU A 294 -23.27 5.77 18.94
CA GLU A 294 -23.49 7.00 19.71
C GLU A 294 -22.16 7.58 20.23
N LYS A 295 -21.24 6.71 20.65
CA LYS A 295 -19.89 7.09 21.11
C LYS A 295 -18.91 7.42 19.97
N GLY A 296 -19.30 7.21 18.72
CA GLY A 296 -18.41 7.39 17.56
C GLY A 296 -17.25 6.39 17.54
N GLU A 297 -17.45 5.19 18.08
CA GLU A 297 -16.43 4.16 18.18
C GLU A 297 -16.18 3.44 16.85
N GLN A 298 -14.97 2.93 16.70
CA GLN A 298 -14.52 2.32 15.44
C GLN A 298 -14.97 0.86 15.30
N TYR A 299 -15.10 0.40 14.06
CA TYR A 299 -15.35 -1.00 13.67
C TYR A 299 -14.53 -2.04 14.46
N VAL A 300 -13.25 -1.78 14.70
CA VAL A 300 -12.36 -2.70 15.44
C VAL A 300 -12.77 -2.89 16.90
N VAL A 301 -13.39 -1.88 17.52
CA VAL A 301 -13.90 -1.94 18.89
C VAL A 301 -15.11 -2.86 18.93
N ALA A 302 -16.02 -2.76 17.95
CA ALA A 302 -17.16 -3.67 17.82
C ALA A 302 -16.70 -5.13 17.68
N LEU A 303 -15.73 -5.41 16.81
CA LEU A 303 -15.16 -6.76 16.67
C LEU A 303 -14.57 -7.28 17.99
N ARG A 304 -13.84 -6.43 18.72
CA ARG A 304 -13.28 -6.80 20.03
C ARG A 304 -14.37 -7.14 21.03
N ARG A 305 -15.43 -6.32 21.12
CA ARG A 305 -16.56 -6.58 22.01
C ARG A 305 -17.29 -7.86 21.66
N ALA A 306 -17.50 -8.15 20.37
CA ALA A 306 -18.09 -9.41 19.93
C ALA A 306 -17.20 -10.62 20.25
N ALA A 307 -15.88 -10.44 20.21
CA ALA A 307 -14.91 -11.50 20.51
C ALA A 307 -14.75 -11.78 22.02
N GLU A 308 -15.12 -10.83 22.87
CA GLU A 308 -15.04 -10.93 24.32
C GLU A 308 -16.22 -11.73 24.92
N GLY A 309 -15.97 -12.39 26.07
CA GLY A 309 -17.01 -13.12 26.80
C GLY A 309 -17.50 -14.42 26.12
N THR A 310 -18.49 -15.07 26.72
CA THR A 310 -19.01 -16.39 26.25
C THR A 310 -20.50 -16.36 25.91
N THR A 311 -21.14 -15.19 25.98
CA THR A 311 -22.58 -15.00 25.78
C THR A 311 -23.00 -15.05 24.33
N LEU A 312 -22.10 -14.73 23.39
CA LEU A 312 -22.34 -14.68 21.95
C LEU A 312 -21.39 -15.64 21.20
N PRO A 313 -21.48 -16.97 21.42
CA PRO A 313 -20.47 -17.92 20.95
C PRO A 313 -20.31 -17.97 19.42
N ASN A 314 -21.38 -17.79 18.66
CA ASN A 314 -21.32 -17.81 17.19
C ASN A 314 -20.75 -16.49 16.65
N LEU A 315 -21.25 -15.34 17.12
CA LEU A 315 -20.71 -14.03 16.73
C LEU A 315 -19.26 -13.85 17.17
N ARG A 316 -18.88 -14.36 18.34
CA ARG A 316 -17.48 -14.41 18.80
C ARG A 316 -16.59 -15.14 17.80
N ARG A 317 -17.07 -16.28 17.28
CA ARG A 317 -16.32 -17.04 16.27
C ARG A 317 -16.19 -16.25 14.97
N ILE A 318 -17.26 -15.58 14.51
CA ILE A 318 -17.22 -14.70 13.34
C ILE A 318 -16.26 -13.54 13.57
N ALA A 319 -16.30 -12.89 14.73
CA ALA A 319 -15.44 -11.76 15.07
C ALA A 319 -13.96 -12.18 15.13
N HIS A 320 -13.66 -13.35 15.70
CA HIS A 320 -12.32 -13.93 15.64
C HIS A 320 -11.87 -14.18 14.20
N ILE A 321 -12.73 -14.75 13.35
CA ILE A 321 -12.42 -14.94 11.93
C ILE A 321 -12.10 -13.61 11.28
N ALA A 322 -12.95 -12.59 11.44
CA ALA A 322 -12.74 -11.25 10.91
C ALA A 322 -11.39 -10.65 11.33
N MET A 323 -11.03 -10.76 12.61
CA MET A 323 -9.79 -10.22 13.16
C MET A 323 -8.53 -10.94 12.68
N VAL A 324 -8.61 -12.20 12.24
CA VAL A 324 -7.44 -12.95 11.74
C VAL A 324 -7.31 -12.93 10.22
N LEU A 325 -8.26 -12.31 9.49
CA LEU A 325 -8.16 -12.18 8.04
C LEU A 325 -7.01 -11.21 7.68
N PRO A 326 -6.01 -11.64 6.89
CA PRO A 326 -4.88 -10.80 6.51
C PRO A 326 -5.25 -9.85 5.37
N VAL A 327 -6.08 -8.85 5.67
CA VAL A 327 -6.47 -7.79 4.72
C VAL A 327 -5.55 -6.57 4.77
N SER A 328 -4.81 -6.40 5.86
CA SER A 328 -3.90 -5.27 6.07
C SER A 328 -2.46 -5.70 5.83
N THR A 329 -1.69 -4.81 5.19
CA THR A 329 -0.23 -4.98 5.05
C THR A 329 0.55 -4.29 6.17
N ALA A 330 -0.15 -3.64 7.12
CA ALA A 330 0.46 -2.89 8.21
C ALA A 330 1.48 -3.74 8.99
N ASP A 331 1.13 -4.99 9.32
CA ASP A 331 1.97 -5.88 10.12
C ASP A 331 3.23 -6.31 9.38
N CYS A 332 3.10 -6.56 8.09
CA CYS A 332 4.23 -6.84 7.21
C CYS A 332 5.18 -5.64 7.15
N GLU A 333 4.67 -4.43 6.91
CA GLU A 333 5.49 -3.21 6.85
C GLU A 333 6.11 -2.84 8.21
N ARG A 334 5.40 -3.08 9.32
CA ARG A 334 5.95 -2.99 10.69
C ARG A 334 7.11 -3.96 10.87
N GLY A 335 6.94 -5.22 10.45
CA GLY A 335 7.97 -6.26 10.48
C GLY A 335 9.20 -5.90 9.64
N PHE A 336 9.02 -5.47 8.39
CA PHE A 336 10.11 -5.02 7.52
C PHE A 336 10.84 -3.80 8.08
N SER A 337 10.10 -2.87 8.69
CA SER A 337 10.69 -1.68 9.34
C SER A 337 11.52 -2.06 10.57
N ALA A 338 11.01 -2.96 11.40
CA ALA A 338 11.75 -3.53 12.53
C ALA A 338 13.02 -4.25 12.05
N MET A 339 12.88 -5.11 11.02
CA MET A 339 14.02 -5.80 10.42
C MET A 339 15.08 -4.83 9.88
N LYS A 340 14.68 -3.70 9.26
CA LYS A 340 15.62 -2.69 8.77
C LYS A 340 16.38 -1.97 9.90
N ARG A 341 15.75 -1.80 11.07
CA ARG A 341 16.42 -1.26 12.26
C ARG A 341 17.40 -2.27 12.87
N ILE A 342 17.03 -3.56 12.86
CA ILE A 342 17.87 -4.65 13.38
C ILE A 342 19.07 -4.90 12.45
N LYS A 343 18.82 -5.01 11.14
CA LYS A 343 19.84 -5.23 10.10
C LYS A 343 20.35 -3.91 9.54
N THR A 344 21.32 -3.33 10.24
CA THR A 344 22.07 -2.16 9.75
C THR A 344 23.17 -2.57 8.78
N GLU A 345 23.80 -1.60 8.12
CA GLU A 345 24.93 -1.86 7.20
C GLU A 345 26.09 -2.59 7.90
N GLN A 346 26.35 -2.25 9.16
CA GLN A 346 27.37 -2.89 10.00
C GLN A 346 26.90 -4.23 10.61
N ARG A 347 25.59 -4.48 10.67
CA ARG A 347 24.96 -5.65 11.31
C ARG A 347 24.05 -6.41 10.34
N ASN A 348 24.56 -6.72 9.14
CA ASN A 348 23.76 -7.36 8.09
C ASN A 348 23.86 -8.91 8.06
N ARG A 349 24.87 -9.49 8.73
CA ARG A 349 25.12 -10.95 8.81
C ARG A 349 24.60 -11.57 10.11
N LEU A 350 23.31 -11.44 10.36
CA LEU A 350 22.64 -12.16 11.45
C LEU A 350 22.14 -13.52 10.97
N ILE A 351 22.36 -14.57 11.76
CA ILE A 351 21.73 -15.87 11.53
C ILE A 351 20.22 -15.76 11.78
N ASP A 352 19.44 -16.60 11.11
CA ASP A 352 17.97 -16.51 11.09
C ASP A 352 17.35 -16.58 12.49
N THR A 353 17.86 -17.46 13.35
CA THR A 353 17.38 -17.59 14.74
C THR A 353 17.60 -16.31 15.55
N THR A 354 18.74 -15.65 15.38
CA THR A 354 19.06 -14.39 16.07
C THR A 354 18.19 -13.27 15.54
N LEU A 355 18.02 -13.19 14.21
CA LEU A 355 17.16 -12.19 13.60
C LEU A 355 15.71 -12.35 14.06
N ASN A 356 15.18 -13.58 14.06
CA ASN A 356 13.83 -13.88 14.51
C ASN A 356 13.61 -13.48 15.97
N ASN A 357 14.53 -13.84 16.86
CA ASN A 357 14.42 -13.47 18.28
C ASN A 357 14.42 -11.95 18.47
N LEU A 358 15.28 -11.22 17.76
CA LEU A 358 15.32 -9.76 17.83
C LEU A 358 14.05 -9.12 17.26
N MET A 359 13.51 -9.67 16.18
CA MET A 359 12.24 -9.22 15.62
C MET A 359 11.09 -9.44 16.60
N MET A 360 10.99 -10.62 17.22
CA MET A 360 9.97 -10.92 18.24
C MET A 360 10.06 -9.95 19.42
N ILE A 361 11.26 -9.69 19.94
CA ILE A 361 11.45 -8.71 21.01
C ILE A 361 11.07 -7.30 20.54
N THR A 362 11.37 -6.93 19.30
CA THR A 362 11.09 -5.57 18.79
C THR A 362 9.60 -5.35 18.52
N LEU A 363 8.86 -6.39 18.11
CA LEU A 363 7.46 -6.29 17.71
C LEU A 363 6.50 -6.56 18.87
N GLU A 364 6.79 -7.58 19.68
CA GLU A 364 5.90 -8.11 20.73
C GLU A 364 6.50 -7.97 22.13
N GLY A 365 7.74 -7.50 22.24
CA GLY A 365 8.41 -7.35 23.53
C GLY A 365 7.82 -6.23 24.38
N PRO A 366 8.04 -6.27 25.70
CA PRO A 366 7.60 -5.24 26.62
C PRO A 366 8.26 -3.90 26.30
N SER A 367 7.66 -2.80 26.76
CA SER A 367 8.26 -1.47 26.62
C SER A 367 9.62 -1.43 27.32
N CYS A 368 10.49 -0.47 26.96
CA CYS A 368 11.78 -0.33 27.64
C CYS A 368 11.62 -0.14 29.16
N GLN A 369 10.57 0.57 29.59
CA GLN A 369 10.28 0.82 31.00
C GLN A 369 9.87 -0.48 31.73
N ASP A 370 9.03 -1.29 31.10
CA ASP A 370 8.61 -2.59 31.65
C ASP A 370 9.78 -3.58 31.64
N MET A 371 10.63 -3.54 30.62
CA MET A 371 11.83 -4.38 30.54
C MET A 371 12.81 -4.09 31.68
N GLU A 372 12.94 -2.83 32.08
CA GLU A 372 13.81 -2.41 33.19
C GLU A 372 13.36 -3.00 34.53
N ALA A 373 12.05 -3.14 34.74
CA ALA A 373 11.50 -3.83 35.91
C ALA A 373 11.86 -5.33 35.96
N HIS A 374 12.08 -5.96 34.80
CA HIS A 374 12.40 -7.39 34.69
C HIS A 374 13.89 -7.69 34.44
N LEU A 375 14.72 -6.66 34.30
CA LEU A 375 16.11 -6.78 33.87
C LEU A 375 16.95 -7.63 34.83
N GLN A 376 16.73 -7.47 36.14
CA GLN A 376 17.40 -8.27 37.17
C GLN A 376 16.99 -9.74 37.11
N GLU A 377 15.71 -10.04 36.93
CA GLU A 377 15.20 -11.42 36.80
C GLU A 377 15.77 -12.10 35.55
N VAL A 378 15.83 -11.38 34.43
CA VAL A 378 16.41 -11.86 33.18
C VAL A 378 17.91 -12.11 33.35
N ALA A 379 18.64 -11.19 34.00
CA ALA A 379 20.05 -11.34 34.29
C ALA A 379 20.32 -12.56 35.19
N ASP A 380 19.48 -12.79 36.20
CA ASP A 380 19.58 -13.94 37.10
C ASP A 380 19.23 -15.27 36.43
N LYS A 381 18.25 -15.28 35.52
CA LYS A 381 17.96 -16.45 34.68
C LYS A 381 19.11 -16.74 33.72
N TRP A 382 19.63 -15.71 33.05
CA TRP A 382 20.78 -15.83 32.15
C TRP A 382 22.05 -16.28 32.90
N SER A 383 22.25 -15.79 34.13
CA SER A 383 23.37 -16.15 35.01
C SER A 383 23.30 -17.59 35.55
N LYS A 384 22.21 -18.32 35.28
CA LYS A 384 22.05 -19.75 35.64
C LYS A 384 22.16 -20.70 34.43
N VAL A 385 22.17 -20.19 33.20
CA VAL A 385 22.34 -21.03 31.99
C VAL A 385 23.77 -21.58 31.91
N LYS A 386 23.92 -22.91 31.97
CA LYS A 386 25.21 -23.64 31.92
C LYS A 386 25.69 -23.82 30.48
N ASN A 387 26.55 -22.91 30.03
CA ASN A 387 27.57 -23.03 28.96
C ASN A 387 27.88 -21.64 28.37
N ARG A 388 28.45 -20.77 29.18
CA ARG A 388 28.91 -19.45 28.72
C ARG A 388 30.29 -19.59 28.12
N ARG A 389 30.39 -19.75 26.80
CA ARG A 389 31.67 -19.52 26.11
C ARG A 389 31.79 -18.02 25.80
N ILE A 390 32.31 -17.26 26.75
CA ILE A 390 33.09 -16.06 26.39
C ILE A 390 34.52 -16.56 26.30
N LYS A 391 34.94 -16.95 25.09
CA LYS A 391 36.37 -17.13 24.81
C LYS A 391 36.91 -15.76 24.45
N PHE A 392 37.72 -15.20 25.33
CA PHE A 392 38.54 -14.02 25.03
C PHE A 392 39.56 -14.34 23.94
#